data_AF-A0A7L1S9W7-F1
#
_entry.id   AF-A0A7L1S9W7-F1
#
_cell.length_a   1.000
_cell.length_b   1.000
_cell.length_c   1.000
_cell.angle_alpha   90.00
_cell.angle_beta   90.00
_cell.angle_gamma   90.00
#
_symmetry.space_group_name_H-M   'P 1'
#
loop_
_entity.id
_entity.type
_entity.pdbx_description
1 polymer ?
#
loop_
_entity_poly.entity_id
_entity_poly.type
_entity_poly.pdbx_seq_one_letter_code
_entity_poly.pdbx_strand_id
1 'polypeptide(L)'
;METLVREKGVNSFQMFMTYKDLYMLRDSELYQVLRACRDIGAIARVHAENGELVAEGAKEALDLGITGPEGIEISRPEELEAEATHRVITIANRTHCPVYLVNVSSMSAGDVIAAAKMQGKVVYAETTTAHATLTGLHYYHQDWFHAAAYVTVPPLRLDTNTSAYLMSLLAKHTMVWVPHILGASFPGHFAPLGAKNSRHPMVWVPHSLGTELPRHPVAGVPHSLSSGLPG
;
A
#
# COMPACT_ATOMS: atom_id res chain seq x y z
N MET A 1 17.83 14.21 6.06
CA MET A 1 17.88 13.24 4.93
C MET A 1 19.33 12.96 4.53
N GLU A 2 20.14 13.98 4.24
CA GLU A 2 21.55 13.81 3.82
C GLU A 2 22.40 12.89 4.71
N THR A 3 22.40 13.12 6.04
CA THR A 3 23.15 12.28 6.99
C THR A 3 22.75 10.80 6.91
N LEU A 4 21.45 10.51 6.74
CA LEU A 4 20.95 9.13 6.65
C LEU A 4 21.48 8.45 5.38
N VAL A 5 21.53 9.17 4.27
CA VAL A 5 22.07 8.64 3.00
C VAL A 5 23.58 8.44 3.08
N ARG A 6 24.31 9.48 3.51
CA ARG A 6 25.79 9.48 3.48
C ARG A 6 26.42 8.59 4.53
N GLU A 7 25.83 8.51 5.72
CA GLU A 7 26.47 7.88 6.88
C GLU A 7 25.76 6.62 7.37
N LYS A 8 24.46 6.46 7.05
CA LYS A 8 23.64 5.35 7.58
C LYS A 8 23.18 4.35 6.51
N GLY A 9 23.56 4.57 5.24
CA GLY A 9 23.23 3.66 4.13
C GLY A 9 21.74 3.62 3.77
N VAL A 10 20.96 4.63 4.16
CA VAL A 10 19.53 4.74 3.81
C VAL A 10 19.40 5.33 2.41
N ASN A 11 18.68 4.68 1.49
CA ASN A 11 18.52 5.16 0.12
C ASN A 11 17.05 5.37 -0.31
N SER A 12 16.11 5.24 0.62
CA SER A 12 14.69 5.46 0.35
C SER A 12 14.00 6.16 1.51
N PHE A 13 13.01 6.99 1.18
CA PHE A 13 12.22 7.74 2.15
C PHE A 13 10.73 7.53 1.86
N GLN A 14 9.94 7.29 2.91
CA GLN A 14 8.49 7.11 2.81
C GLN A 14 7.79 8.45 3.11
N MET A 15 6.86 8.80 2.23
CA MET A 15 5.97 9.96 2.37
C MET A 15 4.51 9.52 2.28
N PHE A 16 3.62 10.32 2.86
CA PHE A 16 2.19 10.04 2.88
C PHE A 16 1.42 11.22 2.30
N MET A 17 0.48 10.94 1.40
CA MET A 17 -0.51 11.92 0.90
C MET A 17 -1.84 11.87 1.67
N THR A 18 -1.94 10.90 2.58
CA THR A 18 -3.06 10.67 3.49
C THR A 18 -2.62 10.76 4.94
N TYR A 19 -3.50 10.45 5.89
CA TYR A 19 -3.33 10.69 7.32
C TYR A 19 -3.18 12.18 7.62
N LYS A 20 -4.23 12.93 7.26
CA LYS A 20 -4.38 14.35 7.58
C LYS A 20 -4.09 14.58 9.07
N ASP A 21 -3.37 15.66 9.37
CA ASP A 21 -2.92 16.07 10.70
C ASP A 21 -1.92 15.14 11.42
N LEU A 22 -1.48 14.05 10.78
CA LEU A 22 -0.49 13.11 11.34
C LEU A 22 0.77 12.99 10.48
N TYR A 23 0.63 12.51 9.24
CA TYR A 23 1.77 12.24 8.34
C TYR A 23 1.64 12.89 6.97
N MET A 24 0.48 13.45 6.65
CA MET A 24 0.17 14.01 5.34
C MET A 24 1.10 15.19 5.00
N LEU A 25 1.74 15.10 3.83
CA LEU A 25 2.44 16.22 3.21
C LEU A 25 1.55 16.90 2.17
N ARG A 26 1.57 18.23 2.15
CA ARG A 26 0.93 19.04 1.10
C ARG A 26 1.79 19.04 -0.16
N ASP A 27 1.19 19.37 -1.30
CA ASP A 27 1.87 19.36 -2.59
C ASP A 27 3.16 20.19 -2.63
N SER A 28 3.17 21.35 -1.97
CA SER A 28 4.37 22.19 -1.86
C SER A 28 5.50 21.50 -1.09
N GLU A 29 5.17 20.73 -0.05
CA GLU A 29 6.13 19.98 0.75
C GLU A 29 6.62 18.75 -0.01
N LEU A 30 5.72 18.02 -0.67
CA LEU A 30 6.08 16.93 -1.58
C LEU A 30 7.03 17.41 -2.66
N TYR A 31 6.77 18.54 -3.29
CA TYR A 31 7.66 19.11 -4.30
C TYR A 31 9.09 19.35 -3.77
N GLN A 32 9.23 19.89 -2.56
CA GLN A 32 10.55 20.11 -1.95
C GLN A 32 11.22 18.80 -1.53
N VAL A 33 10.48 17.86 -0.96
CA VAL A 33 11.01 16.56 -0.54
C VAL A 33 11.47 15.73 -1.74
N LEU A 34 10.69 15.71 -2.83
CA LEU A 34 11.08 15.02 -4.06
C LEU A 34 12.32 15.65 -4.70
N ARG A 35 12.45 16.98 -4.66
CA ARG A 35 13.67 17.66 -5.09
C ARG A 35 14.87 17.24 -4.22
N ALA A 36 14.70 17.20 -2.89
CA ALA A 36 15.75 16.77 -1.97
C ALA A 36 16.14 15.29 -2.20
N CYS A 37 15.17 14.40 -2.41
CA CYS A 37 15.42 12.98 -2.75
C CYS A 37 16.26 12.85 -4.03
N ARG A 38 15.94 13.60 -5.08
CA ARG A 38 16.74 13.65 -6.31
C ARG A 38 18.18 14.09 -6.02
N ASP A 39 18.37 15.18 -5.29
CA ASP A 39 19.69 15.77 -5.06
C ASP A 39 20.63 14.86 -4.26
N ILE A 40 20.06 14.01 -3.39
CA ILE A 40 20.81 13.04 -2.58
C ILE A 40 20.82 11.64 -3.18
N GLY A 41 20.21 11.42 -4.36
CA GLY A 41 20.15 10.11 -5.02
C GLY A 41 19.29 9.07 -4.30
N ALA A 42 18.24 9.48 -3.59
CA ALA A 42 17.33 8.60 -2.87
C ALA A 42 16.01 8.37 -3.63
N ILE A 43 15.38 7.23 -3.37
CA ILE A 43 14.06 6.87 -3.92
C ILE A 43 12.95 7.42 -3.02
N ALA A 44 12.02 8.15 -3.64
CA ALA A 44 10.83 8.65 -2.99
C ALA A 44 9.70 7.61 -3.02
N ARG A 45 9.42 6.97 -1.88
CA ARG A 45 8.29 6.06 -1.69
C ARG A 45 7.07 6.86 -1.24
N VAL A 46 5.92 6.65 -1.88
CA VAL A 46 4.72 7.45 -1.61
C VAL A 46 3.48 6.58 -1.46
N HIS A 47 2.82 6.73 -0.32
CA HIS A 47 1.46 6.24 -0.09
C HIS A 47 0.49 7.26 -0.66
N ALA A 48 -0.17 6.90 -1.77
CA ALA A 48 -0.92 7.83 -2.60
C ALA A 48 -2.44 7.62 -2.45
N GLU A 49 -3.02 8.27 -1.45
CA GLU A 49 -4.48 8.49 -1.34
C GLU A 49 -4.72 9.96 -1.02
N ASN A 50 -5.83 10.54 -1.48
CA ASN A 50 -6.15 11.93 -1.18
C ASN A 50 -6.59 12.09 0.28
N GLY A 51 -5.69 12.54 1.15
CA GLY A 51 -5.92 12.64 2.60
C GLY A 51 -7.06 13.56 3.03
N GLU A 52 -7.36 14.61 2.26
CA GLU A 52 -8.48 15.51 2.55
C GLU A 52 -9.81 14.81 2.31
N LEU A 53 -9.98 14.20 1.14
CA LEU A 53 -11.20 13.47 0.77
C LEU A 53 -11.39 12.22 1.63
N VAL A 54 -10.31 11.54 1.98
CA VAL A 54 -10.31 10.44 2.95
C VAL A 54 -10.88 10.87 4.30
N ALA A 55 -10.48 12.04 4.81
CA ALA A 55 -10.93 12.52 6.11
C ALA A 55 -12.43 12.87 6.09
N GLU A 56 -12.88 13.54 5.02
CA GLU A 56 -14.31 13.86 4.84
C GLU A 56 -15.15 12.59 4.63
N GLY A 57 -14.69 11.64 3.80
CA GLY A 57 -15.40 10.37 3.56
C GLY A 57 -15.51 9.51 4.82
N ALA A 58 -14.48 9.50 5.67
CA ALA A 58 -14.54 8.79 6.95
C ALA A 58 -15.54 9.44 7.92
N LYS A 59 -15.60 10.77 7.94
CA LYS A 59 -16.58 11.51 8.73
C LYS A 59 -18.01 11.25 8.22
N GLU A 60 -18.23 11.33 6.92
CA GLU A 60 -19.53 11.09 6.29
C GLU A 60 -20.04 9.67 6.57
N ALA A 61 -19.18 8.65 6.43
CA ALA A 61 -19.54 7.28 6.76
C ALA A 61 -19.99 7.12 8.22
N LEU A 62 -19.28 7.75 9.17
CA LEU A 62 -19.66 7.74 10.58
C LEU A 62 -20.96 8.50 10.85
N ASP A 63 -21.17 9.64 10.19
CA ASP A 63 -22.40 10.44 10.30
C ASP A 63 -23.63 9.68 9.78
N LEU A 64 -23.44 8.79 8.79
CA LEU A 64 -24.44 7.85 8.30
C LEU A 64 -24.63 6.60 9.20
N GLY A 65 -23.89 6.51 10.31
CA GLY A 65 -23.96 5.39 11.25
C GLY A 65 -23.18 4.15 10.81
N ILE A 66 -22.35 4.25 9.78
CA ILE A 66 -21.49 3.15 9.31
C ILE A 66 -20.26 3.09 10.21
N THR A 67 -20.29 2.16 11.18
CA THR A 67 -19.21 1.99 12.17
C THR A 67 -18.44 0.67 12.04
N GLY A 68 -18.88 -0.23 11.15
CA GLY A 68 -18.20 -1.50 10.93
C GLY A 68 -16.97 -1.37 10.03
N PRO A 69 -16.21 -2.47 9.84
CA PRO A 69 -15.00 -2.48 9.02
C PRO A 69 -15.27 -2.14 7.55
N GLU A 70 -16.48 -2.38 7.05
CA GLU A 70 -16.93 -2.00 5.70
C GLU A 70 -16.76 -0.52 5.39
N GLY A 71 -16.83 0.34 6.41
CA GLY A 71 -16.65 1.76 6.19
C GLY A 71 -15.24 2.15 5.74
N ILE A 72 -14.21 1.30 5.91
CA ILE A 72 -12.86 1.60 5.39
C ILE A 72 -12.81 1.64 3.86
N GLU A 73 -13.64 0.81 3.22
CA GLU A 73 -13.74 0.74 1.76
C GLU A 73 -14.66 1.86 1.25
N ILE A 74 -15.79 2.08 1.93
CA ILE A 74 -16.77 3.13 1.59
C ILE A 74 -16.16 4.54 1.72
N SER A 75 -15.39 4.80 2.77
CA SER A 75 -14.79 6.12 3.01
C SER A 75 -13.62 6.45 2.08
N ARG A 76 -13.09 5.46 1.35
CA ARG A 76 -11.88 5.58 0.54
C ARG A 76 -12.01 4.86 -0.81
N PRO A 77 -12.96 5.27 -1.68
CA PRO A 77 -13.14 4.64 -2.98
C PRO A 77 -11.88 4.80 -3.85
N GLU A 78 -11.72 3.95 -4.86
CA GLU A 78 -10.48 3.84 -5.63
C GLU A 78 -10.06 5.12 -6.38
N GLU A 79 -11.02 5.99 -6.68
CA GLU A 79 -10.75 7.29 -7.30
C GLU A 79 -9.83 8.19 -6.45
N LEU A 80 -9.88 8.10 -5.11
CA LEU A 80 -9.00 8.85 -4.21
C LEU A 80 -7.55 8.37 -4.30
N GLU A 81 -7.34 7.09 -4.56
CA GLU A 81 -6.01 6.51 -4.81
C GLU A 81 -5.49 6.92 -6.20
N ALA A 82 -6.36 6.82 -7.21
CA ALA A 82 -6.00 7.17 -8.58
C ALA A 82 -5.65 8.67 -8.75
N GLU A 83 -6.42 9.57 -8.14
CA GLU A 83 -6.15 11.02 -8.13
C GLU A 83 -4.79 11.32 -7.52
N ALA A 84 -4.56 10.82 -6.30
CA ALA A 84 -3.30 11.06 -5.59
C ALA A 84 -2.10 10.44 -6.32
N THR A 85 -2.27 9.26 -6.91
CA THR A 85 -1.26 8.61 -7.75
C THR A 85 -0.91 9.48 -8.95
N HIS A 86 -1.91 9.99 -9.67
CA HIS A 86 -1.70 10.88 -10.80
C HIS A 86 -1.01 12.19 -10.40
N ARG A 87 -1.44 12.78 -9.28
CA ARG A 87 -0.88 14.02 -8.73
C ARG A 87 0.59 13.85 -8.35
N VAL A 88 0.96 12.82 -7.59
CA VAL A 88 2.37 12.65 -7.21
C VAL A 88 3.27 12.30 -8.38
N ILE A 89 2.79 11.51 -9.35
CA ILE A 89 3.52 11.27 -10.60
C ILE A 89 3.78 12.59 -11.34
N THR A 90 2.80 13.49 -11.35
CA THR A 90 2.95 14.81 -11.98
C THR A 90 4.00 15.66 -11.26
N ILE A 91 3.95 15.72 -9.93
CA ILE A 91 4.95 16.46 -9.12
C ILE A 91 6.35 15.86 -9.34
N ALA A 92 6.49 14.53 -9.25
CA ALA A 92 7.75 13.82 -9.44
C ALA A 92 8.37 14.06 -10.82
N ASN A 93 7.54 14.06 -11.86
CA ASN A 93 7.98 14.37 -13.22
C ASN A 93 8.46 15.83 -13.34
N ARG A 94 7.85 16.77 -12.63
CA ARG A 94 8.28 18.18 -12.60
C ARG A 94 9.57 18.40 -11.81
N THR A 95 9.86 17.56 -10.82
CA THR A 95 11.11 17.63 -10.04
C THR A 95 12.24 16.79 -10.63
N HIS A 96 11.94 15.96 -11.64
CA HIS A 96 12.84 14.93 -12.18
C HIS A 96 13.32 13.95 -11.11
N CYS A 97 12.45 13.62 -10.15
CA CYS A 97 12.72 12.60 -9.13
C CYS A 97 12.05 11.29 -9.54
N PRO A 98 12.73 10.14 -9.47
CA PRO A 98 12.05 8.85 -9.55
C PRO A 98 11.09 8.71 -8.37
N VAL A 99 9.87 8.25 -8.64
CA VAL A 99 8.87 7.99 -7.60
C VAL A 99 8.50 6.52 -7.57
N TYR A 100 8.26 6.01 -6.37
CA TYR A 100 7.90 4.64 -6.09
C TYR A 100 6.57 4.61 -5.34
N LEU A 101 5.50 4.17 -6.01
CA LEU A 101 4.17 4.10 -5.43
C LEU A 101 4.05 2.84 -4.57
N VAL A 102 3.62 2.99 -3.33
CA VAL A 102 3.45 1.86 -2.41
C VAL A 102 2.00 1.43 -2.32
N ASN A 103 1.79 0.13 -2.09
CA ASN A 103 0.48 -0.46 -1.78
C ASN A 103 -0.59 -0.23 -2.86
N VAL A 104 -0.22 -0.27 -4.15
CA VAL A 104 -1.19 -0.11 -5.24
C VAL A 104 -2.29 -1.16 -5.11
N SER A 105 -3.52 -0.71 -4.91
CA SER A 105 -4.66 -1.56 -4.54
C SER A 105 -5.73 -1.65 -5.60
N SER A 106 -5.81 -0.67 -6.52
CA SER A 106 -6.91 -0.52 -7.46
C SER A 106 -6.49 -0.62 -8.92
N MET A 107 -7.47 -0.95 -9.77
CA MET A 107 -7.26 -0.96 -11.22
C MET A 107 -7.03 0.46 -11.73
N SER A 108 -7.78 1.45 -11.22
CA SER A 108 -7.63 2.85 -11.61
C SER A 108 -6.23 3.40 -11.34
N ALA A 109 -5.65 3.15 -10.16
CA ALA A 109 -4.27 3.56 -9.87
C ALA A 109 -3.28 2.81 -10.78
N GLY A 110 -3.52 1.52 -11.04
CA GLY A 110 -2.74 0.73 -11.99
C GLY A 110 -2.73 1.30 -13.41
N ASP A 111 -3.89 1.73 -13.92
CA ASP A 111 -4.02 2.38 -15.23
C ASP A 111 -3.26 3.71 -15.30
N VAL A 112 -3.34 4.53 -14.24
CA VAL A 112 -2.56 5.78 -14.14
C VAL A 112 -1.06 5.50 -14.22
N ILE A 113 -0.58 4.48 -13.50
CA ILE A 113 0.83 4.08 -13.51
C ILE A 113 1.24 3.57 -14.89
N ALA A 114 0.43 2.72 -15.51
CA ALA A 114 0.68 2.19 -16.84
C ALA A 114 0.78 3.32 -17.88
N ALA A 115 -0.16 4.26 -17.86
CA ALA A 115 -0.15 5.44 -18.73
C ALA A 115 1.09 6.32 -18.50
N ALA A 116 1.47 6.55 -17.25
CA ALA A 116 2.67 7.32 -16.91
C ALA A 116 3.96 6.65 -17.43
N LYS A 117 4.07 5.33 -17.30
CA LYS A 117 5.18 4.54 -17.86
C LYS A 117 5.23 4.60 -19.38
N MET A 118 4.09 4.52 -20.06
CA MET A 118 4.00 4.66 -21.52
C MET A 118 4.48 6.05 -22.00
N GLN A 119 4.32 7.09 -21.18
CA GLN A 119 4.83 8.43 -21.44
C GLN A 119 6.33 8.60 -21.12
N GLY A 120 7.03 7.53 -20.71
CA GLY A 120 8.46 7.58 -20.36
C GLY A 120 8.76 8.21 -19.01
N LYS A 121 7.75 8.41 -18.14
CA LYS A 121 7.96 8.93 -16.79
C LYS A 121 8.65 7.87 -15.93
N VAL A 122 9.58 8.31 -15.07
CA VAL A 122 10.32 7.41 -14.17
C VAL A 122 9.48 7.09 -12.93
N VAL A 123 8.62 6.09 -13.08
CA VAL A 123 7.67 5.64 -12.05
C VAL A 123 7.88 4.15 -11.78
N TYR A 124 8.01 3.80 -10.51
CA TYR A 124 7.97 2.45 -10.01
C TYR A 124 6.75 2.29 -9.12
N ALA A 125 6.29 1.06 -8.94
CA ALA A 125 5.11 0.77 -8.15
C ALA A 125 5.21 -0.62 -7.55
N GLU A 126 4.72 -0.78 -6.33
CA GLU A 126 4.52 -2.08 -5.70
C GLU A 126 3.07 -2.30 -5.32
N THR A 127 2.67 -3.56 -5.33
CA THR A 127 1.44 -4.05 -4.71
C THR A 127 1.77 -5.10 -3.65
N THR A 128 0.82 -5.36 -2.77
CA THR A 128 0.99 -6.34 -1.69
C THR A 128 0.34 -7.66 -2.07
N THR A 129 0.74 -8.75 -1.40
CA THR A 129 0.06 -10.04 -1.53
C THR A 129 -1.44 -9.91 -1.31
N ALA A 130 -1.88 -9.15 -0.29
CA ALA A 130 -3.29 -8.98 0.00
C ALA A 130 -4.06 -8.33 -1.16
N HIS A 131 -3.55 -7.23 -1.73
CA HIS A 131 -4.19 -6.58 -2.88
C HIS A 131 -4.17 -7.43 -4.15
N ALA A 132 -3.10 -8.20 -4.35
CA ALA A 132 -2.97 -9.04 -5.54
C ALA A 132 -3.81 -10.33 -5.49
N THR A 133 -4.28 -10.78 -4.32
CA THR A 133 -4.96 -12.08 -4.18
C THR A 133 -6.33 -12.04 -3.49
N LEU A 134 -6.64 -11.01 -2.70
CA LEU A 134 -7.87 -10.92 -1.91
C LEU A 134 -8.81 -9.84 -2.47
N THR A 135 -10.07 -9.87 -2.04
CA THR A 135 -11.08 -8.86 -2.39
C THR A 135 -11.66 -8.20 -1.14
N GLY A 136 -12.24 -7.01 -1.32
CA GLY A 136 -12.91 -6.23 -0.28
C GLY A 136 -14.18 -6.88 0.27
N LEU A 137 -14.66 -7.98 -0.32
CA LEU A 137 -15.82 -8.71 0.17
C LEU A 137 -15.66 -9.18 1.62
N HIS A 138 -14.42 -9.38 2.08
CA HIS A 138 -14.13 -9.73 3.47
C HIS A 138 -14.59 -8.65 4.47
N TYR A 139 -14.69 -7.39 4.07
CA TYR A 139 -15.18 -6.31 4.95
C TYR A 139 -16.65 -6.45 5.32
N TYR A 140 -17.44 -7.12 4.48
CA TYR A 140 -18.87 -7.31 4.66
C TYR A 140 -19.22 -8.67 5.32
N HIS A 141 -18.22 -9.34 5.89
CA HIS A 141 -18.41 -10.61 6.58
C HIS A 141 -19.23 -10.40 7.87
N GLN A 142 -20.14 -11.35 8.18
CA GLN A 142 -21.05 -11.25 9.33
C GLN A 142 -20.32 -11.28 10.67
N ASP A 143 -19.20 -12.00 10.76
CA ASP A 143 -18.29 -11.91 11.89
C ASP A 143 -17.42 -10.66 11.78
N TRP A 144 -17.61 -9.75 12.73
CA TRP A 144 -16.86 -8.50 12.85
C TRP A 144 -15.35 -8.74 12.98
N PHE A 145 -14.92 -9.78 13.70
CA PHE A 145 -13.49 -10.05 13.88
C PHE A 145 -12.82 -10.49 12.58
N HIS A 146 -13.51 -11.31 11.79
CA HIS A 146 -13.10 -11.63 10.43
C HIS A 146 -12.96 -10.35 9.61
N ALA A 147 -14.00 -9.52 9.54
CA ALA A 147 -13.96 -8.31 8.73
C ALA A 147 -12.86 -7.33 9.15
N ALA A 148 -12.68 -7.13 10.46
CA ALA A 148 -11.64 -6.26 11.02
C ALA A 148 -10.21 -6.76 10.71
N ALA A 149 -10.00 -8.08 10.57
CA ALA A 149 -8.68 -8.65 10.27
C ALA A 149 -8.16 -8.30 8.87
N TYR A 150 -9.03 -7.85 7.97
CA TYR A 150 -8.67 -7.49 6.59
C TYR A 150 -8.49 -5.97 6.41
N VAL A 151 -8.65 -5.17 7.48
CA VAL A 151 -8.53 -3.71 7.42
C VAL A 151 -7.09 -3.31 7.12
N THR A 152 -6.90 -2.70 5.96
CA THR A 152 -5.62 -2.20 5.46
C THR A 152 -5.85 -0.95 4.61
N VAL A 153 -4.78 -0.25 4.26
CA VAL A 153 -4.80 1.00 3.51
C VAL A 153 -3.73 1.00 2.40
N PRO A 154 -4.10 1.40 1.17
CA PRO A 154 -5.48 1.56 0.68
C PRO A 154 -6.30 0.26 0.89
N PRO A 155 -7.65 0.30 0.92
CA PRO A 155 -8.45 -0.88 1.23
C PRO A 155 -8.44 -1.90 0.10
N LEU A 156 -8.74 -3.17 0.44
CA LEU A 156 -9.04 -4.19 -0.57
C LEU A 156 -10.29 -3.77 -1.37
N ARG A 157 -10.25 -3.91 -2.70
CA ARG A 157 -11.32 -3.43 -3.58
C ARG A 157 -12.43 -4.47 -3.74
N LEU A 158 -13.68 -4.02 -3.84
CA LEU A 158 -14.83 -4.90 -4.02
C LEU A 158 -14.89 -5.55 -5.39
N ASP A 159 -14.35 -4.89 -6.42
CA ASP A 159 -14.31 -5.43 -7.76
C ASP A 159 -13.48 -6.72 -7.81
N THR A 160 -14.13 -7.81 -8.19
CA THR A 160 -13.51 -9.13 -8.25
C THR A 160 -12.43 -9.25 -9.33
N ASN A 161 -12.39 -8.32 -10.29
CA ASN A 161 -11.37 -8.28 -11.33
C ASN A 161 -10.06 -7.64 -10.87
N THR A 162 -10.06 -6.90 -9.75
CA THR A 162 -8.89 -6.15 -9.28
C THR A 162 -7.67 -7.03 -9.10
N SER A 163 -7.81 -8.18 -8.42
CA SER A 163 -6.70 -9.11 -8.16
C SER A 163 -6.07 -9.63 -9.47
N ALA A 164 -6.91 -10.12 -10.39
CA ALA A 164 -6.46 -10.60 -11.70
C ALA A 164 -5.79 -9.50 -12.53
N TYR A 165 -6.34 -8.29 -12.49
CA TYR A 165 -5.77 -7.13 -13.17
C TYR A 165 -4.40 -6.74 -12.59
N LEU A 166 -4.27 -6.61 -11.27
CA LEU A 166 -2.99 -6.31 -10.61
C LEU A 166 -1.94 -7.39 -10.88
N MET A 167 -2.32 -8.66 -10.88
CA MET A 167 -1.46 -9.78 -11.29
C MET A 167 -1.00 -9.65 -12.75
N SER A 168 -1.87 -9.18 -13.64
CA SER A 168 -1.49 -8.91 -15.04
C SER A 168 -0.47 -7.77 -15.16
N LEU A 169 -0.58 -6.73 -14.33
CA LEU A 169 0.37 -5.62 -14.28
C LEU A 169 1.73 -6.05 -13.70
N LEU A 170 1.73 -6.97 -12.74
CA LEU A 170 2.95 -7.63 -12.25
C LEU A 170 3.64 -8.42 -13.36
N ALA A 171 2.87 -9.23 -14.10
CA ALA A 171 3.40 -10.01 -15.23
C ALA A 171 3.97 -9.13 -16.36
N LYS A 172 3.42 -7.93 -16.56
CA LYS A 172 3.90 -6.93 -17.53
C LYS A 172 5.07 -6.08 -17.00
N HIS A 173 5.61 -6.37 -15.82
CA HIS A 173 6.62 -5.53 -15.14
C HIS A 173 6.19 -4.07 -14.96
N THR A 174 4.87 -3.81 -14.94
CA THR A 174 4.32 -2.49 -14.64
C THR A 174 4.45 -2.20 -13.14
N MET A 175 4.42 -3.24 -12.30
CA MET A 175 4.65 -3.15 -10.86
C MET A 175 5.58 -4.27 -10.40
N VAL A 176 6.10 -4.17 -9.17
CA VAL A 176 6.82 -5.25 -8.49
C VAL A 176 5.98 -5.78 -7.33
N TRP A 177 6.17 -7.07 -7.03
CA TRP A 177 5.46 -7.73 -5.94
C TRP A 177 6.26 -7.64 -4.65
N VAL A 178 5.61 -7.26 -3.55
CA VAL A 178 6.21 -7.27 -2.23
C VAL A 178 5.46 -8.27 -1.32
N PRO A 179 6.13 -9.35 -0.87
CA PRO A 179 5.52 -10.41 -0.06
C PRO A 179 5.00 -9.92 1.29
N HIS A 180 5.58 -8.85 1.84
CA HIS A 180 5.38 -8.42 3.21
C HIS A 180 5.31 -6.91 3.33
N ILE A 181 4.22 -6.42 3.91
CA ILE A 181 4.26 -5.23 4.74
C ILE A 181 4.08 -5.72 6.17
N LEU A 182 5.14 -5.65 6.96
CA LEU A 182 5.03 -5.69 8.42
C LEU A 182 4.35 -4.38 8.88
N GLY A 183 3.06 -4.25 8.58
CA GLY A 183 2.18 -3.52 9.47
C GLY A 183 2.10 -4.39 10.72
N ALA A 184 2.29 -3.81 11.91
CA ALA A 184 2.36 -4.56 13.15
C ALA A 184 1.23 -5.60 13.21
N SER A 185 1.54 -6.89 13.09
CA SER A 185 0.54 -7.94 13.20
C SER A 185 -0.07 -7.83 14.59
N PHE A 186 -1.26 -7.24 14.70
CA PHE A 186 -1.98 -7.21 15.97
C PHE A 186 -2.65 -8.57 16.13
N PRO A 187 -2.33 -9.35 17.17
CA PRO A 187 -3.11 -10.54 17.50
C PRO A 187 -4.58 -10.15 17.58
N GLY A 188 -5.52 -11.02 17.19
CA GLY A 188 -6.97 -10.74 17.26
C GLY A 188 -7.48 -10.30 18.65
N HIS A 189 -6.65 -10.41 19.69
CA HIS A 189 -6.86 -9.89 21.04
C HIS A 189 -6.55 -8.39 21.24
N PHE A 190 -5.89 -7.70 20.30
CA PHE A 190 -5.56 -6.26 20.37
C PHE A 190 -6.50 -5.36 19.55
N ALA A 191 -7.17 -5.90 18.52
CA ALA A 191 -8.32 -5.24 17.88
C ALA A 191 -9.46 -4.78 18.84
N PRO A 192 -9.78 -5.48 19.96
CA PRO A 192 -10.89 -5.10 20.83
C PRO A 192 -10.60 -3.92 21.77
N LEU A 193 -9.33 -3.57 22.04
CA LEU A 193 -9.01 -2.54 23.04
C LEU A 193 -9.37 -1.13 22.58
N GLY A 194 -9.27 -0.84 21.28
CA GLY A 194 -9.73 0.44 20.69
C GLY A 194 -11.20 0.42 20.26
N ALA A 195 -11.75 -0.74 19.86
CA ALA A 195 -13.06 -0.83 19.23
C ALA A 195 -14.25 -0.99 20.22
N LYS A 196 -14.09 -1.72 21.35
CA LYS A 196 -15.23 -1.99 22.26
C LYS A 196 -15.63 -0.81 23.16
N ASN A 197 -14.76 0.19 23.33
CA ASN A 197 -14.99 1.33 24.23
C ASN A 197 -14.97 2.70 23.51
N SER A 198 -14.81 2.73 22.18
CA SER A 198 -14.83 3.98 21.42
C SER A 198 -16.18 4.18 20.74
N ARG A 199 -16.61 5.44 20.65
CA ARG A 199 -17.84 5.82 19.91
C ARG A 199 -17.72 5.61 18.40
N HIS A 200 -16.52 5.29 17.87
CA HIS A 200 -16.20 5.21 16.44
C HIS A 200 -15.19 4.09 16.12
N PRO A 201 -15.57 2.80 16.23
CA PRO A 201 -14.65 1.66 16.19
C PRO A 201 -13.84 1.50 14.90
N MET A 202 -14.40 1.86 13.74
CA MET A 202 -13.71 1.81 12.44
C MET A 202 -12.40 2.61 12.40
N VAL A 203 -12.34 3.77 13.08
CA VAL A 203 -11.16 4.65 13.10
C VAL A 203 -10.02 4.06 13.93
N TRP A 204 -10.34 3.14 14.85
CA TRP A 204 -9.39 2.57 15.82
C TRP A 204 -8.91 1.17 15.45
N VAL A 205 -9.38 0.59 14.34
CA VAL A 205 -8.82 -0.67 13.83
C VAL A 205 -7.43 -0.39 13.27
N PRO A 206 -6.36 -1.00 13.82
CA PRO A 206 -5.02 -0.79 13.29
C PRO A 206 -4.92 -1.27 11.84
N HIS A 207 -4.32 -0.45 10.97
CA HIS A 207 -4.13 -0.81 9.56
C HIS A 207 -2.95 -1.79 9.40
N SER A 208 -3.24 -3.08 9.23
CA SER A 208 -2.23 -4.10 8.92
C SER A 208 -2.87 -5.44 8.63
N LEU A 209 -2.49 -6.07 7.52
CA LEU A 209 -2.77 -7.47 7.22
C LEU A 209 -1.49 -8.28 7.40
N GLY A 210 -1.47 -9.19 8.37
CA GLY A 210 -0.38 -10.14 8.55
C GLY A 210 -0.56 -11.33 7.61
N THR A 211 0.33 -11.49 6.64
CA THR A 211 0.39 -12.70 5.80
C THR A 211 1.62 -13.53 6.18
N GLU A 212 1.58 -14.23 7.31
CA GLU A 212 2.53 -15.34 7.51
C GLU A 212 2.11 -16.48 6.59
N LEU A 213 2.81 -16.64 5.47
CA LEU A 213 2.77 -17.90 4.73
C LEU A 213 3.33 -19.01 5.65
N PRO A 214 2.68 -20.17 5.78
CA PRO A 214 3.31 -21.32 6.43
C PRO A 214 4.63 -21.59 5.70
N ARG A 215 5.74 -21.70 6.45
CA ARG A 215 7.06 -21.98 5.90
C ARG A 215 6.96 -23.17 4.95
N HIS A 216 7.04 -22.94 3.65
CA HIS A 216 7.14 -24.03 2.70
C HIS A 216 8.48 -24.75 2.95
N PRO A 217 8.49 -26.10 2.99
CA PRO A 217 9.71 -26.87 3.16
C PRO A 217 10.61 -26.57 1.97
N VAL A 218 11.90 -26.35 2.28
CA VAL A 218 12.99 -26.18 1.32
C VAL A 218 12.79 -27.15 0.17
N ALA A 219 12.56 -26.63 -1.03
CA ALA A 219 12.57 -27.41 -2.26
C ALA A 219 13.94 -28.09 -2.35
N GLY A 220 13.96 -29.39 -2.09
CA GLY A 220 15.14 -30.22 -2.18
C GLY A 220 15.73 -30.12 -3.59
N VAL A 221 16.97 -29.66 -3.67
CA VAL A 221 17.81 -29.87 -4.85
C VAL A 221 17.91 -31.39 -5.06
N PRO A 222 17.56 -31.92 -6.24
CA PRO A 222 17.81 -33.32 -6.54
C PRO A 222 19.32 -33.49 -6.72
N HIS A 223 19.98 -34.06 -5.71
CA HIS A 223 21.32 -34.61 -5.88
C HIS A 223 21.23 -35.90 -6.70
N SER A 224 21.43 -35.80 -8.01
CA SER A 224 21.78 -36.93 -8.86
C SER A 224 23.29 -36.96 -9.11
N LEU A 225 23.95 -37.92 -8.45
CA LEU A 225 25.03 -38.77 -8.95
C LEU A 225 26.23 -38.11 -9.67
N SER A 226 27.36 -38.05 -8.98
CA SER A 226 28.63 -38.56 -9.52
C SER A 226 29.48 -39.16 -8.40
N SER A 227 29.44 -40.47 -8.29
CA SER A 227 30.33 -41.31 -7.50
C SER A 227 31.72 -41.39 -8.12
N GLY A 228 32.74 -41.06 -7.32
CA GLY A 228 34.01 -41.80 -7.17
C GLY A 228 35.00 -41.91 -8.34
N LEU A 229 36.26 -41.55 -8.07
CA LEU A 229 37.49 -42.33 -8.30
C LEU A 229 38.69 -41.60 -7.62
N PRO A 230 39.81 -42.27 -7.28
CA PRO A 230 40.18 -42.51 -5.88
C PRO A 230 41.53 -41.91 -5.45
N GLY A 231 41.75 -41.89 -4.13
CA GLY A 231 43.03 -41.81 -3.44
C GLY A 231 42.93 -42.57 -2.12
#